data_AF-A0A6B1E0K2-F1
#
_entry.id   AF-A0A6B1E0K2-F1
#
_cell.length_a   1.000
_cell.length_b   1.000
_cell.length_c   1.000
_cell.angle_alpha   90.00
_cell.angle_beta   90.00
_cell.angle_gamma   90.00
#
_symmetry.space_group_name_H-M   'P 1'
#
loop_
_entity.id
_entity.type
_entity.pdbx_description
1 polymer ?
#
loop_
_entity_poly.entity_id
_entity_poly.type
_entity_poly.pdbx_seq_one_letter_code
_entity_poly.pdbx_strand_id
1 'polypeptide(L)' 'LVKFLNRRMEHTRVAIRNIRRSANSDLQDFEKEKLISEDEKKRGEVEVQKLTDSFIAQIGSLGADKEKDIMEV' A
#
# COMPACT_ATOMS: atom_id res chain seq x y z
N LEU A 1 18.31 -5.58 16.38
CA LEU A 1 18.11 -5.14 14.97
C LEU A 1 16.79 -5.64 14.39
N VAL A 2 16.45 -6.92 14.51
CA VAL A 2 15.16 -7.49 14.06
C VAL A 2 13.91 -6.75 14.59
N LYS A 3 13.88 -6.40 15.88
CA LYS A 3 12.77 -5.60 16.46
C LYS A 3 12.56 -4.25 15.75
N PHE A 4 13.62 -3.61 15.27
CA PHE A 4 13.54 -2.33 14.56
C PHE A 4 13.03 -2.52 13.13
N LEU A 5 13.51 -3.57 12.44
CA LEU A 5 13.00 -3.97 11.13
C LEU A 5 11.49 -4.23 11.18
N ASN A 6 11.02 -5.02 12.14
CA ASN A 6 9.59 -5.32 12.30
C ASN A 6 8.73 -4.07 12.55
N ARG A 7 9.22 -3.11 13.34
CA ARG A 7 8.55 -1.82 13.51
C ARG A 7 8.48 -1.04 12.20
N ARG A 8 9.60 -0.95 11.46
CA ARG A 8 9.68 -0.25 10.17
C ARG A 8 8.68 -0.85 9.17
N MET A 9 8.63 -2.18 9.10
CA MET A 9 7.72 -2.93 8.24
C MET A 9 6.25 -2.65 8.56
N GLU A 10 5.90 -2.60 9.84
CA GLU A 10 4.52 -2.27 10.25
C GLU A 10 4.16 -0.83 9.93
N HIS A 11 5.07 0.12 10.19
CA HIS A 11 4.86 1.52 9.80
C HIS A 11 4.62 1.67 8.30
N THR A 12 5.39 0.97 7.45
CA THR A 12 5.18 1.01 6.01
C THR A 12 3.84 0.42 5.60
N ARG A 13 3.42 -0.70 6.20
CA ARG A 13 2.08 -1.28 5.95
C ARG A 13 0.96 -0.33 6.34
N VAL A 14 1.08 0.35 7.48
CA VAL A 14 0.11 1.36 7.90
C VAL A 14 0.09 2.55 6.93
N ALA A 15 1.25 3.04 6.50
CA ALA A 15 1.35 4.12 5.53
C ALA A 15 0.66 3.78 4.20
N ILE A 16 0.89 2.57 3.67
CA ILE A 16 0.24 2.09 2.44
C ILE A 16 -1.29 2.06 2.59
N ARG A 17 -1.81 1.55 3.73
CA ARG A 17 -3.26 1.52 3.98
C ARG A 17 -3.85 2.94 4.04
N ASN A 18 -3.11 3.89 4.62
CA ASN A 18 -3.54 5.28 4.67
C ASN A 18 -3.57 5.91 3.27
N ILE A 19 -2.53 5.68 2.44
CA ILE A 19 -2.48 6.19 1.06
C ILE A 19 -3.63 5.61 0.24
N ARG A 20 -3.90 4.30 0.34
CA ARG A 20 -5.07 3.68 -0.31
C ARG A 20 -6.37 4.37 0.11
N ARG A 21 -6.55 4.65 1.40
CA ARG A 21 -7.74 5.31 1.91
C ARG A 21 -7.89 6.73 1.36
N SER A 22 -6.81 7.49 1.30
CA SER A 22 -6.79 8.82 0.68
C SER A 22 -7.13 8.75 -0.80
N ALA A 23 -6.47 7.88 -1.57
CA ALA A 23 -6.73 7.70 -3.00
C ALA A 23 -8.19 7.32 -3.29
N ASN A 24 -8.79 6.44 -2.48
CA ASN A 24 -10.20 6.08 -2.62
C ASN A 24 -11.14 7.24 -2.27
N SER A 25 -10.76 8.08 -1.29
CA SER A 25 -11.50 9.31 -0.98
C SER A 25 -11.46 10.28 -2.16
N ASP A 26 -10.28 10.48 -2.74
CA ASP A 26 -10.07 11.37 -3.88
C ASP A 26 -10.90 10.89 -5.09
N LEU A 27 -10.90 9.58 -5.38
CA LEU A 27 -11.75 8.99 -6.43
C LEU A 27 -13.24 9.24 -6.18
N GLN A 28 -13.68 9.16 -4.92
CA GLN A 28 -15.07 9.43 -4.57
C GLN A 28 -15.43 10.91 -4.71
N ASP A 29 -14.50 11.82 -4.41
CA ASP A 29 -14.71 13.26 -4.55
C ASP A 29 -14.67 13.68 -6.03
N PHE A 30 -13.77 13.11 -6.84
CA PHE A 30 -13.75 13.32 -8.29
C PHE A 30 -15.04 12.86 -8.98
N GLU A 31 -15.66 11.77 -8.51
CA GLU A 31 -16.97 11.32 -9.00
C GLU A 31 -18.07 12.35 -8.66
N LYS A 32 -18.09 12.88 -7.42
CA LYS A 32 -19.06 13.91 -7.02
C LYS A 32 -18.89 15.20 -7.81
N GLU A 33 -17.65 15.57 -8.10
CA GLU A 33 -17.30 16.73 -8.93
C GLU A 33 -17.52 16.50 -10.43
N LYS A 34 -17.95 15.28 -10.82
CA LYS A 34 -18.15 14.84 -12.21
C LYS A 34 -16.89 14.96 -13.07
N LEU A 35 -15.72 14.88 -12.44
CA LEU A 35 -14.42 14.81 -13.13
C LEU A 35 -14.17 13.42 -13.71
N ILE A 36 -14.78 12.38 -13.13
CA ILE A 36 -14.71 11.00 -13.58
C ILE A 36 -16.11 10.35 -13.57
N SER A 37 -16.30 9.34 -14.41
CA SER A 37 -17.50 8.49 -14.42
C SER A 37 -17.46 7.38 -13.37
N GLU A 38 -18.61 6.77 -13.06
CA GLU A 38 -18.69 5.61 -12.14
C GLU A 38 -17.82 4.44 -12.61
N ASP A 39 -17.72 4.22 -13.93
CA ASP A 39 -16.88 3.19 -14.53
C ASP A 39 -15.38 3.48 -14.39
N GLU A 40 -14.99 4.75 -14.43
CA GLU A 40 -13.60 5.17 -14.19
C GLU A 40 -13.25 5.06 -12.72
N LYS A 41 -14.15 5.43 -11.81
CA LYS A 41 -13.98 5.22 -10.38
C LYS A 41 -13.76 3.74 -10.04
N LYS A 42 -14.62 2.84 -10.55
CA LYS A 42 -14.46 1.39 -10.34
C LYS A 42 -13.12 0.87 -10.87
N ARG A 43 -12.68 1.36 -12.03
CA ARG A 43 -11.35 1.02 -12.59
C ARG A 43 -10.23 1.52 -11.69
N GLY A 44 -10.31 2.78 -11.24
CA GLY A 44 -9.34 3.38 -10.32
C GLY A 44 -9.22 2.61 -9.01
N GLU A 45 -10.34 2.22 -8.40
CA GLU A 45 -10.34 1.42 -7.17
C GLU A 45 -9.65 0.06 -7.36
N VAL A 46 -9.88 -0.61 -8.50
CA VAL A 46 -9.22 -1.89 -8.83
C VAL A 46 -7.71 -1.70 -9.02
N GLU A 47 -7.28 -0.64 -9.71
CA GLU A 47 -5.86 -0.35 -9.91
C GLU A 47 -5.14 0.00 -8.61
N VAL A 48 -5.75 0.86 -7.79
CA VAL A 48 -5.26 1.21 -6.45
C VAL A 48 -5.12 -0.04 -5.59
N GLN A 49 -6.08 -0.96 -5.63
CA GLN A 49 -6.02 -2.21 -4.89
C GLN A 49 -4.88 -3.10 -5.38
N LYS A 50 -4.73 -3.28 -6.71
CA LYS A 50 -3.62 -4.05 -7.30
C LYS A 50 -2.24 -3.49 -6.91
N LEU A 51 -2.08 -2.17 -6.95
CA LEU A 51 -0.85 -1.50 -6.53
C LEU A 51 -0.58 -1.74 -5.04
N THR A 52 -1.60 -1.56 -4.20
CA THR A 52 -1.52 -1.80 -2.77
C THR A 52 -1.03 -3.22 -2.47
N ASP A 53 -1.62 -4.23 -3.10
CA ASP A 53 -1.29 -5.64 -2.88
C ASP A 53 0.15 -5.95 -3.36
N SER A 54 0.56 -5.40 -4.50
CA SER A 54 1.92 -5.52 -5.01
C SER A 54 2.96 -4.95 -4.03
N PHE A 55 2.73 -3.75 -3.50
CA PHE A 55 3.66 -3.14 -2.54
C PHE A 55 3.69 -3.88 -1.20
N ILE A 56 2.56 -4.40 -0.72
CA ILE A 56 2.52 -5.21 0.50
C ILE A 56 3.33 -6.49 0.32
N ALA A 57 3.20 -7.16 -0.83
CA ALA A 57 3.97 -8.37 -1.14
C ALA A 57 5.48 -8.07 -1.24
N GLN A 58 5.86 -7.00 -1.95
CA GLN A 58 7.25 -6.56 -2.06
C GLN A 58 7.86 -6.27 -0.69
N ILE A 59 7.16 -5.53 0.17
CA ILE A 59 7.60 -5.26 1.53
C ILE A 59 7.82 -6.56 2.29
N GLY A 60 6.89 -7.50 2.22
CA GLY A 60 7.01 -8.82 2.84
C GLY A 60 8.30 -9.56 2.45
N SER A 61 8.59 -9.63 1.15
CA SER A 61 9.84 -10.23 0.64
C SER A 61 11.07 -9.51 1.17
N LEU A 62 11.12 -8.18 1.03
CA LEU A 62 12.26 -7.35 1.43
C LEU A 62 12.53 -7.44 2.94
N GLY A 63 11.47 -7.55 3.74
CA GLY A 63 11.56 -7.77 5.18
C GLY A 63 12.16 -9.13 5.51
N ALA A 64 11.71 -10.20 4.85
CA ALA A 64 12.22 -11.55 5.07
C ALA A 64 13.70 -11.67 4.68
N ASP A 65 14.08 -11.11 3.52
CA ASP A 65 15.47 -11.09 3.05
C ASP A 65 16.36 -10.32 4.03
N LYS A 66 15.92 -9.13 4.46
CA LYS A 66 16.67 -8.32 5.42
C LYS A 66 16.74 -8.96 6.81
N GLU A 67 15.71 -9.69 7.22
CA GLU A 67 15.72 -10.40 8.49
C GLU A 67 16.73 -11.54 8.47
N LYS A 68 16.81 -12.28 7.35
CA LYS A 68 17.82 -13.33 7.13
C LYS A 68 19.24 -12.76 7.14
N ASP A 69 19.49 -11.67 6.41
CA ASP A 69 20.78 -10.96 6.42
C ASP A 69 21.21 -10.58 7.85
N ILE A 70 20.27 -10.12 8.69
CA ILE A 70 20.55 -9.70 10.06
C ILE A 70 20.84 -10.89 10.97
N MET A 71 20.32 -12.08 10.67
CA MET A 71 20.53 -13.31 11.44
C MET A 71 21.78 -14.10 11.04
N GLU A 72 22.25 -13.95 9.79
CA GLU A 72 23.49 -14.58 9.31
C GLU A 72 24.77 -13.81 9.70
N VAL A 73 24.63 -12.61 10.28
CA VAL A 73 25.74 -11.77 10.79
C VAL A 73 26.01 -11.99 12.27
#